data_AF-A0A2Z4IMI6-F1
#
_entry.id   AF-A0A2Z4IMI6-F1
#
_cell.length_a   1.000
_cell.length_b   1.000
_cell.length_c   1.000
_cell.angle_alpha   90.00
_cell.angle_beta   90.00
_cell.angle_gamma   90.00
#
_symmetry.space_group_name_H-M   'P 1'
#
loop_
_entity.id
_entity.type
_entity.pdbx_description
1 polymer ?
#
loop_
_entity_poly.entity_id
_entity_poly.type
_entity_poly.pdbx_seq_one_letter_code
_entity_poly.pdbx_strand_id
1 'polypeptide(L)'
;MTAIASNYTNSVQQNKIFSFQSVSRNEAVEATSLTAYDWLENNEFVQLQGQGSFGFQNYADANKKFQAIYFTLKGNLAAQYAFFRGIVLAGQPKEIYLENIHENRSFTLKFYKKNEEVAKRYLEKIFKIVNEEIRFKQVLRKVLVNQEKHRLEEKLLFNELSK
;
A
#
# COMPACT_ATOMS: atom_id res chain seq x y z
N MET A 1 18.09 -23.72 81.10
CA MET A 1 18.93 -24.08 79.94
C MET A 1 18.61 -25.53 79.63
N THR A 2 18.12 -25.97 78.47
CA THR A 2 18.05 -25.42 77.11
C THR A 2 16.97 -26.21 76.38
N ALA A 3 16.15 -25.54 75.56
CA ALA A 3 15.06 -26.14 74.82
C ALA A 3 15.58 -26.97 73.62
N ILE A 4 14.96 -28.12 73.39
CA ILE A 4 15.23 -29.02 72.26
C ILE A 4 14.51 -28.43 71.03
N ALA A 5 15.28 -27.91 70.08
CA ALA A 5 14.76 -27.41 68.81
C ALA A 5 14.38 -28.58 67.91
N SER A 6 13.12 -28.62 67.46
CA SER A 6 12.62 -29.57 66.47
C SER A 6 13.23 -29.26 65.09
N ASN A 7 13.98 -30.22 64.55
CA ASN A 7 14.48 -30.17 63.18
C ASN A 7 13.33 -30.43 62.20
N TYR A 8 12.80 -29.38 61.58
CA TYR A 8 11.99 -29.50 60.38
C TYR A 8 12.91 -29.67 59.17
N THR A 9 13.00 -30.89 58.64
CA THR A 9 13.55 -31.17 57.32
C THR A 9 12.55 -30.68 56.26
N ASN A 10 12.76 -29.48 55.73
CA ASN A 10 12.06 -29.04 54.53
C ASN A 10 12.51 -29.96 53.37
N SER A 11 11.59 -30.78 52.89
CA SER A 11 11.76 -31.54 51.67
C SER A 11 11.99 -30.57 50.52
N VAL A 12 13.19 -30.61 49.95
CA VAL A 12 13.52 -29.90 48.71
C VAL A 12 12.69 -30.55 47.61
N GLN A 13 11.51 -30.00 47.33
CA GLN A 13 10.77 -30.32 46.13
C GLN A 13 11.64 -29.88 44.95
N GLN A 14 12.13 -30.87 44.21
CA GLN A 14 12.80 -30.70 42.94
C GLN A 14 11.88 -29.92 42.00
N ASN A 15 12.11 -28.61 41.87
CA ASN A 15 11.66 -27.88 40.69
C ASN A 15 12.50 -28.39 39.52
N LYS A 16 12.05 -29.48 38.89
CA LYS A 16 12.44 -29.80 37.52
C LYS A 16 11.92 -28.66 36.66
N ILE A 17 12.76 -27.65 36.47
CA ILE A 17 12.57 -26.64 35.45
C ILE A 17 12.59 -27.41 34.12
N PHE A 18 11.41 -27.68 33.57
CA PHE A 18 11.31 -28.05 32.18
C PHE A 18 11.74 -26.83 31.39
N SER A 19 12.92 -26.89 30.79
CA SER A 19 13.34 -25.95 29.75
C SER A 19 12.45 -26.18 28.54
N PHE A 20 11.23 -25.62 28.58
CA PHE A 20 10.53 -25.27 27.37
C PHE A 20 11.45 -24.28 26.68
N GLN A 21 12.09 -24.75 25.61
CA GLN A 21 12.81 -23.89 24.69
C GLN A 21 11.79 -22.86 24.22
N SER A 22 11.87 -21.65 24.78
CA SER A 22 11.04 -20.55 24.34
C SER A 22 11.42 -20.31 22.89
N VAL A 23 10.62 -20.82 21.97
CA VAL A 23 10.69 -20.41 20.58
C VAL A 23 10.23 -18.95 20.61
N SER A 24 11.18 -18.03 20.76
CA SER A 24 10.93 -16.67 20.33
C SER A 24 10.67 -16.79 18.85
N ARG A 25 9.41 -16.64 18.44
CA ARG A 25 9.14 -16.20 17.07
C ARG A 25 10.07 -15.01 16.87
N ASN A 26 10.93 -15.09 15.87
CA ASN A 26 11.69 -13.93 15.41
C ASN A 26 10.74 -12.75 15.52
N GLU A 27 11.06 -11.81 16.42
CA GLU A 27 10.44 -10.50 16.38
C GLU A 27 10.55 -10.11 14.91
N ALA A 28 9.39 -9.95 14.28
CA ALA A 28 9.36 -9.49 12.91
C ALA A 28 10.24 -8.26 12.92
N VAL A 29 11.40 -8.35 12.23
CA VAL A 29 12.28 -7.21 11.97
C VAL A 29 11.32 -6.08 11.69
N GLU A 30 11.24 -5.10 12.59
CA GLU A 30 10.30 -4.00 12.47
C GLU A 30 10.53 -3.46 11.08
N ALA A 31 9.64 -3.83 10.15
CA ALA A 31 9.71 -3.36 8.79
C ALA A 31 9.46 -1.87 8.99
N THR A 32 10.55 -1.10 8.97
CA THR A 32 10.55 0.34 9.13
C THR A 32 9.43 0.80 8.23
N SER A 33 8.32 1.24 8.84
CA SER A 33 7.08 1.42 8.10
C SER A 33 7.35 2.52 7.09
N LEU A 34 7.58 2.13 5.83
CA LEU A 34 7.89 3.05 4.74
C LEU A 34 6.88 4.19 4.78
N THR A 35 7.40 5.42 4.84
CA THR A 35 6.54 6.61 4.85
C THR A 35 5.74 6.70 3.56
N ALA A 36 4.69 7.53 3.53
CA ALA A 36 3.95 7.74 2.28
C ALA A 36 4.85 8.28 1.15
N TYR A 37 5.87 9.07 1.51
CA TYR A 37 6.89 9.56 0.58
C TYR A 37 7.77 8.42 0.07
N ASP A 38 8.37 7.65 0.97
CA ASP A 38 9.28 6.55 0.57
C ASP A 38 8.52 5.49 -0.24
N TRP A 39 7.25 5.25 0.09
CA TRP A 39 6.41 4.33 -0.68
C TRP A 39 6.18 4.84 -2.11
N LEU A 40 5.93 6.13 -2.30
CA LEU A 40 5.81 6.74 -3.63
C LEU A 40 7.14 6.78 -4.38
N GLU A 41 8.26 7.00 -3.68
CA GLU A 41 9.60 7.00 -4.26
C GLU A 41 9.96 5.63 -4.86
N ASN A 42 9.62 4.57 -4.15
CA ASN A 42 9.84 3.20 -4.58
C ASN A 42 8.81 2.71 -5.62
N ASN A 43 7.81 3.52 -5.97
CA ASN A 43 6.78 3.13 -6.92
C ASN A 43 7.22 3.42 -8.36
N GLU A 44 7.32 2.37 -9.18
CA GLU A 44 7.76 2.46 -10.59
C GLU A 44 6.87 3.36 -11.47
N PHE A 45 5.62 3.58 -11.08
CA PHE A 45 4.65 4.36 -11.85
C PHE A 45 4.61 5.84 -11.45
N VAL A 46 5.52 6.28 -10.58
CA VAL A 46 5.51 7.62 -10.01
C VAL A 46 6.82 8.36 -10.29
N GLN A 47 6.69 9.65 -10.56
CA GLN A 47 7.79 10.60 -10.50
C GLN A 47 7.53 11.59 -9.39
N LEU A 48 8.30 11.51 -8.32
CA LEU A 48 8.30 12.55 -7.30
C LEU A 48 8.86 13.85 -7.87
N GLN A 49 8.19 14.94 -7.55
CA GLN A 49 8.62 16.31 -7.86
C GLN A 49 9.16 17.00 -6.60
N GLY A 50 8.74 16.55 -5.42
CA GLY A 50 9.27 17.02 -4.14
C GLY A 50 8.29 16.78 -3.00
N GLN A 51 8.64 17.29 -1.83
CA GLN A 51 7.79 17.32 -0.65
C GLN A 51 7.86 18.67 0.07
N GLY A 52 6.78 19.05 0.72
CA GLY A 52 6.69 20.22 1.58
C GLY A 52 6.16 19.82 2.96
N SER A 53 6.63 20.47 4.00
CA SER A 53 6.14 20.28 5.36
C SER A 53 5.96 21.64 6.02
N PHE A 54 4.84 21.83 6.72
CA PHE A 54 4.65 23.00 7.55
C PHE A 54 4.14 22.58 8.94
N GLY A 55 4.58 23.31 9.96
CA GLY A 55 4.13 23.11 11.34
C GLY A 55 3.98 24.44 12.03
N PHE A 56 2.96 24.54 12.88
CA PHE A 56 2.77 25.72 13.72
C PHE A 56 3.59 25.56 15.00
N GLN A 57 4.77 26.19 15.07
CA GLN A 57 5.67 26.07 16.23
C GLN A 57 5.10 26.67 17.52
N ASN A 58 4.18 27.62 17.40
CA ASN A 58 3.64 28.39 18.54
C ASN A 58 2.37 27.78 19.17
N TYR A 59 1.90 26.63 18.70
CA TYR A 59 0.71 25.95 19.24
C TYR A 59 1.04 24.49 19.58
N ALA A 60 1.57 24.26 20.78
CA ALA A 60 1.93 22.92 21.27
C ALA A 60 0.74 21.94 21.26
N ASP A 61 -0.46 22.43 21.63
CA ASP A 61 -1.69 21.64 21.59
C ASP A 61 -2.19 21.36 20.16
N ALA A 62 -1.76 22.16 19.18
CA ALA A 62 -2.15 21.93 17.80
C ALA A 62 -1.36 20.79 17.18
N ASN A 63 -0.06 20.61 17.50
CA ASN A 63 0.88 19.58 17.01
C ASN A 63 0.62 19.05 15.57
N LYS A 64 0.10 19.92 14.71
CA LYS A 64 -0.43 19.62 13.39
C LYS A 64 0.71 19.86 12.43
N LYS A 65 1.58 18.86 12.30
CA LYS A 65 2.55 18.80 11.22
C LYS A 65 1.79 18.42 9.96
N PHE A 66 1.78 19.30 8.98
CA PHE A 66 1.19 19.06 7.69
C PHE A 66 2.28 18.65 6.70
N GLN A 67 1.94 17.72 5.81
CA GLN A 67 2.80 17.26 4.74
C GLN A 67 2.09 17.39 3.39
N ALA A 68 2.85 17.77 2.39
CA ALA A 68 2.47 17.77 0.98
C ALA A 68 3.50 16.98 0.18
N ILE A 69 3.05 16.06 -0.67
CA ILE A 69 3.91 15.31 -1.59
C ILE A 69 3.46 15.63 -3.01
N TYR A 70 4.39 16.10 -3.83
CA TYR A 70 4.15 16.48 -5.22
C TYR A 70 4.68 15.38 -6.14
N PHE A 71 3.83 14.89 -7.05
CA PHE A 71 4.22 13.82 -7.96
C PHE A 71 3.47 13.86 -9.29
N THR A 72 4.02 13.15 -10.28
CA THR A 72 3.36 12.89 -11.57
C THR A 72 3.35 11.39 -11.84
N LEU A 73 2.45 10.94 -12.71
CA LEU A 73 2.37 9.55 -13.13
C LEU A 73 3.34 9.28 -14.28
N LYS A 74 3.95 8.10 -14.32
CA LYS A 74 4.88 7.63 -15.36
C LYS A 74 4.35 6.40 -16.09
N GLY A 75 4.93 6.12 -17.26
CA GLY A 75 4.74 4.88 -18.01
C GLY A 75 3.27 4.61 -18.38
N ASN A 76 2.86 3.34 -18.25
CA ASN A 76 1.50 2.91 -18.58
C ASN A 76 0.43 3.59 -17.72
N LEU A 77 0.77 3.99 -16.49
CA LEU A 77 -0.16 4.66 -15.58
C LEU A 77 -0.46 6.09 -16.03
N ALA A 78 0.54 6.78 -16.63
CA ALA A 78 0.34 8.10 -17.22
C ALA A 78 -0.69 8.09 -18.37
N ALA A 79 -0.75 6.99 -19.14
CA ALA A 79 -1.77 6.82 -20.18
C ALA A 79 -3.18 6.63 -19.58
N GLN A 80 -3.29 6.18 -18.33
CA GLN A 80 -4.54 6.07 -17.58
C GLN A 80 -4.82 7.28 -16.68
N TYR A 81 -4.17 8.43 -16.92
CA TYR A 81 -4.31 9.65 -16.12
C TYR A 81 -5.77 10.04 -15.86
N ALA A 82 -6.62 10.03 -16.90
CA ALA A 82 -8.03 10.41 -16.77
C ALA A 82 -8.80 9.46 -15.83
N PHE A 83 -8.48 8.16 -15.90
CA PHE A 83 -9.08 7.15 -15.02
C PHE A 83 -8.58 7.28 -13.58
N PHE A 84 -7.26 7.44 -13.39
CA PHE A 84 -6.66 7.69 -12.08
C PHE A 84 -7.32 8.92 -11.43
N ARG A 85 -7.39 10.03 -12.16
CA ARG A 85 -8.09 11.25 -11.70
C ARG A 85 -9.55 10.97 -11.35
N GLY A 86 -10.25 10.21 -12.19
CA GLY A 86 -11.64 9.83 -11.95
C GLY A 86 -11.83 9.10 -10.62
N ILE A 87 -10.93 8.17 -10.29
CA ILE A 87 -10.96 7.45 -9.00
C ILE A 87 -10.71 8.40 -7.83
N VAL A 88 -9.72 9.30 -7.95
CA VAL A 88 -9.42 10.29 -6.91
C VAL A 88 -10.66 11.16 -6.62
N LEU A 89 -11.35 11.61 -7.67
CA LEU A 89 -12.57 12.42 -7.54
C LEU A 89 -13.78 11.62 -7.03
N ALA A 90 -13.85 10.32 -7.31
CA ALA A 90 -14.94 9.46 -6.86
C ALA A 90 -14.95 9.26 -5.35
N GLY A 91 -13.80 9.36 -4.69
CA GLY A 91 -13.74 9.33 -3.24
C GLY A 91 -12.34 9.40 -2.66
N GLN A 92 -12.20 10.19 -1.61
CA GLN A 92 -11.03 10.23 -0.75
C GLN A 92 -11.46 10.21 0.73
N PRO A 93 -10.67 9.58 1.63
CA PRO A 93 -10.83 9.70 3.07
C PRO A 93 -10.87 11.18 3.52
N LYS A 94 -11.57 11.47 4.61
CA LYS A 94 -11.71 12.85 5.14
C LYS A 94 -10.39 13.43 5.64
N GLU A 95 -9.46 12.55 5.97
CA GLU A 95 -8.17 12.83 6.60
C GLU A 95 -7.10 13.33 5.64
N ILE A 96 -7.33 13.18 4.34
CA ILE A 96 -6.35 13.42 3.28
C ILE A 96 -6.99 14.19 2.12
N TYR A 97 -6.15 14.84 1.34
CA TYR A 97 -6.61 15.56 0.15
C TYR A 97 -5.62 15.33 -0.98
N LEU A 98 -6.07 14.69 -2.06
CA LEU A 98 -5.28 14.45 -3.26
C LEU A 98 -5.79 15.37 -4.37
N GLU A 99 -5.08 16.47 -4.57
CA GLU A 99 -5.38 17.45 -5.61
C GLU A 99 -4.73 17.06 -6.92
N ASN A 100 -5.42 17.33 -8.02
CA ASN A 100 -4.82 17.28 -9.34
C ASN A 100 -4.63 18.69 -9.90
N ILE A 101 -3.44 18.96 -10.42
CA ILE A 101 -3.14 20.13 -11.23
C ILE A 101 -3.21 19.71 -12.69
N HIS A 102 -4.09 20.36 -13.44
CA HIS A 102 -4.48 19.92 -14.77
C HIS A 102 -3.45 20.28 -15.84
N GLU A 103 -2.86 21.47 -15.73
CA GLU A 103 -1.96 22.03 -16.74
C GLU A 103 -0.73 21.15 -16.97
N ASN A 104 -0.23 20.53 -15.90
CA ASN A 104 1.00 19.74 -15.88
C ASN A 104 0.77 18.26 -15.51
N ARG A 105 -0.49 17.82 -15.42
CA ARG A 105 -0.88 16.44 -15.04
C ARG A 105 -0.21 15.97 -13.73
N SER A 106 -0.01 16.88 -12.78
CA SER A 106 0.60 16.56 -11.49
C SER A 106 -0.46 16.38 -10.41
N PHE A 107 -0.01 15.79 -9.31
CA PHE A 107 -0.82 15.49 -8.14
C PHE A 107 -0.12 16.03 -6.90
N THR A 108 -0.91 16.57 -5.99
CA THR A 108 -0.46 17.01 -4.67
C THR A 108 -1.22 16.25 -3.62
N LEU A 109 -0.54 15.35 -2.91
CA LEU A 109 -1.10 14.64 -1.77
C LEU A 109 -0.84 15.45 -0.50
N LYS A 110 -1.90 15.89 0.16
CA LYS A 110 -1.90 16.72 1.38
C LYS A 110 -2.48 15.93 2.54
N PHE A 111 -1.79 15.91 3.68
CA PHE A 111 -2.26 15.22 4.88
C PHE A 111 -1.56 15.74 6.14
N TYR A 112 -2.16 15.53 7.30
CA TYR A 112 -1.46 15.70 8.57
C TYR A 112 -0.58 14.48 8.86
N LYS A 113 0.61 14.67 9.45
CA LYS A 113 1.56 13.60 9.77
C LYS A 113 0.92 12.44 10.56
N LYS A 114 0.00 12.74 11.48
CA LYS A 114 -0.76 11.73 12.23
C LYS A 114 -1.62 10.80 11.35
N ASN A 115 -1.96 11.23 10.14
CA ASN A 115 -2.80 10.51 9.18
C ASN A 115 -1.96 9.88 8.05
N GLU A 116 -0.64 9.81 8.19
CA GLU A 116 0.26 9.29 7.15
C GLU A 116 -0.08 7.86 6.72
N GLU A 117 -0.43 7.00 7.68
CA GLU A 117 -0.88 5.64 7.38
C GLU A 117 -2.16 5.61 6.55
N VAL A 118 -3.10 6.54 6.80
CA VAL A 118 -4.32 6.66 5.99
C VAL A 118 -3.97 7.09 4.56
N ALA A 119 -3.05 8.04 4.41
CA ALA A 119 -2.58 8.53 3.11
C ALA A 119 -1.91 7.40 2.31
N LYS A 120 -1.03 6.64 2.95
CA LYS A 120 -0.36 5.48 2.34
C LYS A 120 -1.34 4.42 1.87
N ARG A 121 -2.24 3.96 2.75
CA ARG A 121 -3.24 2.93 2.40
C ARG A 121 -4.18 3.38 1.28
N TYR A 122 -4.52 4.67 1.25
CA TYR A 122 -5.31 5.23 0.17
C TYR A 122 -4.58 5.17 -1.17
N LEU A 123 -3.32 5.59 -1.20
CA LEU A 123 -2.48 5.48 -2.40
C LEU A 123 -2.36 4.02 -2.85
N GLU A 124 -1.99 3.11 -1.96
CA GLU A 124 -1.91 1.67 -2.26
C GLU A 124 -3.19 1.15 -2.91
N LYS A 125 -4.35 1.53 -2.35
CA LYS A 125 -5.65 1.15 -2.88
C LYS A 125 -5.89 1.70 -4.29
N ILE A 126 -5.64 2.98 -4.54
CA ILE A 126 -5.86 3.58 -5.86
C ILE A 126 -4.93 2.92 -6.89
N PHE A 127 -3.64 2.82 -6.59
CA PHE A 127 -2.66 2.24 -7.50
C PHE A 127 -3.02 0.78 -7.82
N LYS A 128 -3.49 0.02 -6.82
CA LYS A 128 -4.00 -1.33 -7.03
C LYS A 128 -5.18 -1.36 -8.01
N ILE A 129 -6.20 -0.52 -7.79
CA ILE A 129 -7.39 -0.45 -8.67
C ILE A 129 -6.96 -0.11 -10.11
N VAL A 130 -6.06 0.86 -10.28
CA VAL A 130 -5.63 1.24 -11.63
C VAL A 130 -4.78 0.17 -12.29
N ASN A 131 -3.92 -0.51 -11.54
CA ASN A 131 -3.15 -1.63 -12.07
C ASN A 131 -4.03 -2.82 -12.47
N GLU A 132 -5.06 -3.12 -11.68
CA GLU A 132 -6.06 -4.13 -12.01
C GLU A 132 -6.83 -3.77 -13.29
N GLU A 133 -7.21 -2.50 -13.45
CA GLU A 133 -7.86 -2.00 -14.67
C GLU A 133 -6.95 -2.09 -15.90
N ILE A 134 -5.67 -1.72 -15.78
CA ILE A 134 -4.69 -1.85 -16.87
C ILE A 134 -4.58 -3.32 -17.29
N ARG A 135 -4.44 -4.23 -16.32
CA ARG A 135 -4.35 -5.67 -16.59
C ARG A 135 -5.64 -6.20 -17.22
N PHE A 136 -6.79 -5.76 -16.74
CA PHE A 136 -8.09 -6.12 -17.29
C PHE A 136 -8.19 -5.73 -18.78
N LYS A 137 -7.88 -4.48 -19.13
CA LYS A 137 -7.90 -4.01 -20.53
C LYS A 137 -6.93 -4.81 -21.42
N GLN A 138 -5.76 -5.16 -20.90
CA GLN A 138 -4.79 -5.98 -21.65
C GLN A 138 -5.33 -7.40 -21.94
N VAL A 139 -5.95 -8.04 -20.95
CA VAL A 139 -6.56 -9.37 -21.12
C VAL A 139 -7.74 -9.29 -22.08
N LEU A 140 -8.64 -8.32 -21.89
CA LEU A 140 -9.80 -8.12 -22.76
C LEU A 140 -9.38 -7.93 -24.22
N ARG A 141 -8.34 -7.13 -24.48
CA ARG A 141 -7.80 -6.93 -25.82
C ARG A 141 -7.34 -8.25 -26.46
N LYS A 142 -6.64 -9.10 -25.70
CA LYS A 142 -6.20 -10.41 -26.20
C LYS A 142 -7.38 -11.32 -26.54
N VAL A 143 -8.42 -11.33 -25.71
CA VAL A 143 -9.64 -12.11 -25.95
C VAL A 143 -10.34 -11.65 -27.23
N LEU A 144 -10.52 -10.34 -27.42
CA LEU A 144 -11.16 -9.78 -28.61
C LEU A 144 -10.40 -10.13 -29.90
N VAL A 145 -9.06 -9.98 -29.89
CA VAL A 145 -8.22 -10.33 -31.04
C VAL A 145 -8.32 -11.81 -31.37
N ASN A 146 -8.34 -12.70 -30.36
CA ASN A 146 -8.49 -14.14 -30.59
C ASN A 146 -9.88 -14.48 -31.14
N GLN A 147 -10.94 -13.87 -30.63
CA GLN A 147 -12.29 -14.06 -31.15
C GLN A 147 -12.41 -13.63 -32.61
N GLU A 148 -11.80 -12.51 -32.97
CA GLU A 148 -11.77 -12.03 -34.35
C GLU A 148 -11.00 -12.98 -35.27
N LYS A 149 -9.84 -13.48 -34.81
CA LYS A 149 -9.05 -14.49 -35.54
C LYS A 149 -9.86 -15.77 -35.77
N HIS A 150 -10.51 -16.29 -34.74
CA HIS A 150 -11.35 -17.49 -34.86
C HIS A 150 -12.52 -17.26 -35.83
N ARG A 151 -13.18 -16.09 -35.78
CA ARG A 151 -14.27 -15.78 -36.72
C ARG A 151 -13.78 -15.73 -38.17
N LEU A 152 -12.55 -15.25 -38.41
CA LEU A 152 -11.95 -15.25 -39.74
C LEU A 152 -11.61 -16.68 -40.19
N GLU A 153 -11.05 -17.51 -39.30
CA GLU A 153 -10.77 -18.92 -39.56
C GLU A 153 -12.07 -19.69 -39.90
N GLU A 154 -13.13 -19.53 -39.10
CA GLU A 154 -14.45 -20.14 -39.36
C GLU A 154 -15.02 -19.74 -40.73
N LYS A 155 -14.91 -18.47 -41.11
CA LYS A 155 -15.35 -17.99 -42.43
C LYS A 155 -14.56 -18.63 -43.56
N LEU A 156 -13.24 -18.76 -43.41
CA LEU A 156 -12.38 -19.39 -44.41
C LEU A 156 -12.72 -20.88 -44.54
N LEU A 157 -12.85 -21.59 -43.42
CA LEU A 157 -13.26 -23.01 -43.40
C LEU A 157 -14.63 -23.22 -44.06
N PHE A 158 -15.60 -22.36 -43.77
CA PHE A 158 -16.93 -22.45 -44.38
C PHE A 158 -16.89 -22.24 -45.89
N ASN A 159 -16.07 -21.30 -46.37
CA ASN A 159 -15.89 -21.05 -47.80
C ASN A 159 -15.20 -22.22 -48.54
N GLU A 160 -14.31 -22.95 -47.87
CA GLU A 160 -13.66 -24.14 -48.43
C GLU A 160 -14.59 -25.36 -48.45
N LEU A 161 -15.41 -25.55 -47.40
CA LEU A 161 -16.37 -26.65 -47.30
C LEU A 161 -17.62 -26.48 -48.18
N SER A 162 -17.91 -25.26 -48.61
CA SER A 162 -19.06 -24.94 -49.48
C SER A 162 -18.72 -24.97 -50.98
N LYS A 163 -17.48 -25.35 -51.34
CA LYS A 163 -17.05 -25.63 -52.71
C LYS A 163 -17.11 -27.12 -52.99
#